data_AF-A0A2D7I8S8-F1
#
_entry.id   AF-A0A2D7I8S8-F1
#
_cell.length_a   1.000
_cell.length_b   1.000
_cell.length_c   1.000
_cell.angle_alpha   90.00
_cell.angle_beta   90.00
_cell.angle_gamma   90.00
#
_symmetry.space_group_name_H-M   'P 1'
#
loop_
_entity.id
_entity.type
_entity.pdbx_description
1 polymer ?
#
loop_
_entity_poly.entity_id
_entity_poly.type
_entity_poly.pdbx_seq_one_letter_code
_entity_poly.pdbx_strand_id
1 'polypeptide(L)'
;AIPFIVLIIAQWFLQILGALGGVVSNDSLFSAFLGVDLNILMKEGVIIGWIGIIGMSLALWTTGDANLYLPVIQTSSILKRPKNVMTVICGILGTILGLGLYQYFFTFLALLASIVPPLIGPVIIEYFLIDKAKFHSRSFEGLVSWNPPAFIAYIAGAASTYFSPNFIMPALTGLITSMIVYWIIRKAVK
;
A
#
# COMPACT_ATOMS: atom_id res chain seq x y z
N ALA A 1 -21.77 3.14 -1.18
CA ALA A 1 -22.08 2.38 -2.41
C ALA A 1 -21.45 3.03 -3.65
N ILE A 2 -21.73 4.31 -3.93
CA ILE A 2 -21.19 5.05 -5.09
C ILE A 2 -19.65 4.97 -5.23
N PRO A 3 -18.84 5.24 -4.18
CA PRO A 3 -17.38 5.21 -4.34
C PRO A 3 -16.82 3.80 -4.62
N PHE A 4 -17.49 2.75 -4.15
CA PHE A 4 -17.08 1.36 -4.40
C PHE A 4 -17.33 0.95 -5.87
N ILE A 5 -18.50 1.31 -6.41
CA ILE A 5 -18.84 1.04 -7.82
C ILE A 5 -17.89 1.79 -8.75
N VAL A 6 -17.63 3.07 -8.47
CA VAL A 6 -16.68 3.88 -9.26
C VAL A 6 -15.27 3.28 -9.22
N LEU A 7 -14.81 2.80 -8.06
CA LEU A 7 -13.50 2.14 -7.94
C LEU A 7 -13.43 0.90 -8.82
N ILE A 8 -14.44 0.02 -8.78
CA ILE A 8 -14.47 -1.18 -9.62
C ILE A 8 -14.40 -0.78 -11.10
N ILE A 9 -15.27 0.11 -11.56
CA ILE A 9 -15.34 0.52 -12.96
C ILE A 9 -14.01 1.15 -13.41
N ALA A 10 -13.43 2.05 -12.60
CA ALA A 10 -12.16 2.69 -12.91
C ALA A 10 -11.00 1.68 -12.99
N GLN A 11 -10.94 0.71 -12.06
CA GLN A 11 -9.89 -0.31 -12.06
C GLN A 11 -9.97 -1.22 -13.28
N TRP A 12 -11.16 -1.69 -13.64
CA TRP A 12 -11.35 -2.49 -14.85
C TRP A 12 -11.00 -1.71 -16.12
N PHE A 13 -11.41 -0.44 -16.19
CA PHE A 13 -11.08 0.43 -17.32
C PHE A 13 -9.56 0.60 -17.49
N LEU A 14 -8.84 0.91 -16.40
CA LEU A 14 -7.39 1.06 -16.43
C LEU A 14 -6.66 -0.24 -16.78
N GLN A 15 -7.13 -1.40 -16.28
CA GLN A 15 -6.54 -2.70 -16.61
C GLN A 15 -6.72 -3.05 -18.09
N ILE A 16 -7.90 -2.77 -18.67
CA ILE A 16 -8.16 -2.99 -20.10
C ILE A 16 -7.28 -2.08 -20.96
N LEU A 17 -7.21 -0.78 -20.64
CA LEU A 17 -6.33 0.15 -21.35
C LEU A 17 -4.85 -0.22 -21.22
N GLY A 18 -4.42 -0.66 -20.03
CA GLY A 18 -3.08 -1.17 -19.79
C GLY A 18 -2.76 -2.41 -20.62
N ALA A 19 -3.69 -3.36 -20.69
CA ALA A 19 -3.53 -4.58 -21.48
C ALA A 19 -3.49 -4.29 -23.00
N LEU A 20 -4.38 -3.40 -23.50
CA LEU A 20 -4.35 -2.94 -24.89
C LEU A 20 -3.02 -2.26 -25.21
N GLY A 21 -2.53 -1.43 -24.28
CA GLY A 21 -1.23 -0.79 -24.43
C GLY A 21 -0.06 -1.76 -24.47
N GLY A 22 -0.10 -2.82 -23.67
CA GLY A 22 0.89 -3.89 -23.70
C GLY A 22 0.96 -4.64 -25.03
N VAL A 23 -0.19 -4.87 -25.66
CA VAL A 23 -0.26 -5.59 -26.96
C VAL A 23 0.25 -4.72 -28.11
N VAL A 24 -0.04 -3.42 -28.11
CA VAL A 24 0.35 -2.51 -29.20
C VAL A 24 1.82 -2.10 -29.10
N SER A 25 2.31 -1.81 -27.90
CA SER A 25 3.68 -1.32 -27.70
C SER A 25 4.73 -2.42 -27.58
N ASN A 26 4.33 -3.70 -27.48
CA ASN A 26 5.19 -4.84 -27.10
C ASN A 26 5.97 -4.63 -25.78
N ASP A 27 5.57 -3.63 -24.98
CA ASP A 27 6.13 -3.34 -23.67
C ASP A 27 5.01 -3.34 -22.63
N SER A 28 5.25 -3.97 -21.48
CA SER A 28 4.30 -4.01 -20.36
C SER A 28 4.11 -2.64 -19.69
N LEU A 29 4.95 -1.67 -20.01
CA LEU A 29 4.90 -0.34 -19.42
C LEU A 29 3.81 0.53 -20.05
N PHE A 30 2.79 0.85 -19.25
CA PHE A 30 1.70 1.76 -19.63
C PHE A 30 2.19 3.16 -20.07
N SER A 31 3.39 3.58 -19.63
CA SER A 31 4.06 4.80 -20.07
C SER A 31 4.52 4.74 -21.54
N ALA A 32 4.84 3.56 -22.06
CA ALA A 32 5.19 3.35 -23.46
C ALA A 32 3.94 3.54 -24.36
N PHE A 33 2.78 3.04 -23.93
CA PHE A 33 1.51 3.18 -24.65
C PHE A 33 0.96 4.62 -24.66
N LEU A 34 1.02 5.34 -23.54
CA LEU A 34 0.58 6.74 -23.48
C LEU A 34 1.55 7.70 -24.17
N GLY A 35 2.63 7.20 -24.79
CA GLY A 35 3.64 8.03 -25.41
C GLY A 35 4.31 8.96 -24.41
N VAL A 36 4.58 8.52 -23.18
CA VAL A 36 5.46 9.30 -22.28
C VAL A 36 6.92 9.08 -22.65
N ASP A 37 7.22 7.93 -23.27
CA ASP A 37 8.46 7.74 -23.99
C ASP A 37 8.49 8.62 -25.26
N LEU A 38 9.41 9.59 -25.26
CA LEU A 38 9.63 10.54 -26.36
C LEU A 38 9.82 9.81 -27.72
N ASN A 39 10.38 8.60 -27.67
CA ASN A 39 10.67 7.77 -28.85
C ASN A 39 9.41 7.18 -29.53
N ILE A 40 8.30 7.03 -28.81
CA ILE A 40 7.02 6.49 -29.31
C ILE A 40 6.06 7.62 -29.68
N LEU A 41 6.10 8.73 -28.92
CA LEU A 41 5.49 10.03 -29.24
C LEU A 41 5.75 10.50 -30.68
N MET A 42 6.97 10.29 -31.16
CA MET A 42 7.39 10.66 -32.51
C MET A 42 6.84 9.72 -33.61
N LYS A 43 6.33 8.53 -33.25
CA LYS A 43 5.81 7.53 -34.20
C LYS A 43 4.27 7.48 -34.26
N GLU A 44 3.58 7.62 -33.14
CA GLU A 44 2.11 7.48 -33.03
C GLU A 44 1.35 8.81 -33.16
N GLY A 45 2.04 9.95 -33.10
CA GLY A 45 1.49 11.28 -33.31
C GLY A 45 1.59 12.18 -32.08
N VAL A 46 2.17 13.38 -32.28
CA VAL A 46 2.54 14.34 -31.23
C VAL A 46 1.35 14.71 -30.32
N ILE A 47 0.13 14.80 -30.87
CA ILE A 47 -1.07 15.20 -30.12
C ILE A 47 -1.46 14.17 -29.05
N ILE A 48 -1.39 12.87 -29.39
CA ILE A 48 -1.78 11.78 -28.49
C ILE A 48 -0.82 11.68 -27.31
N GLY A 49 0.48 11.79 -27.56
CA GLY A 49 1.47 11.74 -26.48
C GLY A 49 1.43 12.96 -25.55
N TRP A 50 1.08 14.17 -26.04
CA TRP A 50 0.85 15.31 -25.15
C TRP A 50 -0.35 15.09 -24.22
N ILE A 51 -1.44 14.51 -24.71
CA ILE A 51 -2.61 14.15 -23.89
C ILE A 51 -2.20 13.09 -22.86
N GLY A 52 -1.39 12.10 -23.26
CA GLY A 52 -0.86 11.06 -22.38
C GLY A 52 0.01 11.60 -21.25
N ILE A 53 0.96 12.48 -21.57
CA ILE A 53 1.83 13.15 -20.58
C ILE A 53 1.00 13.95 -19.57
N ILE A 54 0.07 14.77 -20.05
CA ILE A 54 -0.78 15.59 -19.18
C ILE A 54 -1.65 14.68 -18.29
N GLY A 55 -2.31 13.68 -18.90
CA GLY A 55 -3.16 12.73 -18.18
C GLY A 55 -2.41 11.96 -17.10
N MET A 56 -1.24 11.40 -17.43
CA MET A 56 -0.39 10.71 -16.44
C MET A 56 0.09 11.65 -15.34
N SER A 57 0.49 12.87 -15.68
CA SER A 57 0.95 13.84 -14.70
C SER A 57 -0.14 14.21 -13.70
N LEU A 58 -1.38 14.40 -14.16
CA LEU A 58 -2.53 14.65 -13.28
C LEU A 58 -2.85 13.43 -12.39
N ALA A 59 -2.76 12.22 -12.95
CA ALA A 59 -2.97 10.99 -12.19
C ALA A 59 -1.90 10.79 -11.10
N LEU A 60 -0.63 11.08 -11.42
CA LEU A 60 0.48 11.05 -10.47
C LEU A 60 0.36 12.13 -9.40
N TRP A 61 -0.13 13.34 -9.76
CA TRP A 61 -0.35 14.42 -8.80
C TRP A 61 -1.39 14.03 -7.73
N THR A 62 -2.56 13.56 -8.17
CA THR A 62 -3.67 13.21 -7.26
C THR A 62 -3.33 12.03 -6.35
N THR A 63 -2.66 11.00 -6.90
CA THR A 63 -2.23 9.83 -6.12
C THR A 63 -1.05 10.17 -5.19
N GLY A 64 -0.13 11.01 -5.67
CA GLY A 64 1.03 11.47 -4.90
C GLY A 64 0.63 12.28 -3.67
N ASP A 65 -0.32 13.21 -3.81
CA ASP A 65 -0.87 13.97 -2.68
C ASP A 65 -1.50 13.05 -1.63
N ALA A 66 -2.33 12.10 -2.05
CA ALA A 66 -2.96 11.13 -1.16
C ALA A 66 -1.92 10.25 -0.41
N ASN A 67 -0.87 9.80 -1.10
CA ASN A 67 0.21 9.00 -0.51
C ASN A 67 1.08 9.80 0.46
N LEU A 68 1.23 11.11 0.25
CA LEU A 68 1.99 11.99 1.13
C LEU A 68 1.17 12.43 2.35
N TYR A 69 -0.15 12.58 2.20
CA TYR A 69 -1.02 13.12 3.24
C TYR A 69 -1.01 12.29 4.54
N LEU A 70 -1.19 10.96 4.44
CA LEU A 70 -1.24 10.08 5.62
C LEU A 70 0.05 10.09 6.47
N PRO A 71 1.26 9.88 5.90
CA PRO A 71 2.49 9.95 6.68
C PRO A 71 2.77 11.34 7.25
N VAL A 72 2.36 12.41 6.57
CA VAL A 72 2.47 13.79 7.07
C VAL A 72 1.65 13.99 8.33
N ILE A 73 0.36 13.60 8.33
CA ILE A 73 -0.49 13.79 9.51
C ILE A 73 -0.04 12.91 10.68
N GLN A 74 0.40 11.68 10.41
CA GLN A 74 0.88 10.75 11.43
C GLN A 74 2.15 11.29 12.08
N THR A 75 3.12 11.72 11.27
CA THR A 75 4.41 12.19 11.78
C THR A 75 4.30 13.57 12.42
N SER A 76 3.44 14.45 11.89
CA SER A 76 3.11 15.74 12.51
C SER A 76 2.54 15.57 13.92
N SER A 77 1.70 14.55 14.12
CA SER A 77 1.08 14.26 15.43
C SER A 77 2.10 13.71 16.43
N ILE A 78 3.02 12.84 15.98
CA ILE A 78 4.07 12.25 16.83
C ILE A 78 5.14 13.30 17.20
N LEU A 79 5.66 14.02 16.22
CA LEU A 79 6.73 15.01 16.42
C LEU A 79 6.20 16.38 16.90
N LYS A 80 4.88 16.55 17.02
CA LYS A 80 4.21 17.80 17.40
C LYS A 80 4.68 19.00 16.56
N ARG A 81 4.88 18.77 15.26
CA ARG A 81 5.32 19.78 14.28
C ARG A 81 4.18 20.18 13.35
N PRO A 82 4.18 21.40 12.80
CA PRO A 82 3.11 21.83 11.90
C PRO A 82 3.16 21.04 10.59
N LYS A 83 1.97 20.79 10.03
CA LYS A 83 1.79 19.89 8.86
C LYS A 83 2.60 20.33 7.64
N ASN A 84 2.63 21.63 7.36
CA ASN A 84 3.39 22.22 6.24
C ASN A 84 4.88 21.87 6.27
N VAL A 85 5.51 21.93 7.44
CA VAL A 85 6.93 21.55 7.60
C VAL A 85 7.11 20.06 7.38
N MET A 86 6.19 19.24 7.92
CA MET A 86 6.24 17.81 7.76
C MET A 86 6.01 17.36 6.31
N THR A 87 5.16 18.06 5.55
CA THR A 87 4.96 17.85 4.11
C THR A 87 6.25 18.01 3.33
N VAL A 88 7.01 19.08 3.60
CA VAL A 88 8.30 19.32 2.93
C VAL A 88 9.30 18.23 3.29
N ILE A 89 9.40 17.87 4.58
CA ILE A 89 10.34 16.84 5.04
C ILE A 89 9.99 15.47 4.44
N CYS A 90 8.75 15.02 4.56
CA CYS A 90 8.30 13.74 4.01
C CYS A 90 8.40 13.72 2.48
N GLY A 91 8.11 14.84 1.81
CA GLY A 91 8.25 14.98 0.36
C GLY A 91 9.70 14.81 -0.09
N ILE A 92 10.64 15.56 0.51
CA ILE A 92 12.07 15.48 0.19
C ILE A 92 12.61 14.07 0.49
N LEU A 93 12.30 13.51 1.65
CA LEU A 93 12.73 12.14 2.01
C LEU A 93 12.15 11.12 1.03
N GLY A 94 10.87 11.23 0.68
CA GLY A 94 10.21 10.38 -0.30
C GLY A 94 10.89 10.45 -1.68
N THR A 95 11.23 11.65 -2.15
CA THR A 95 11.95 11.83 -3.42
C THR A 95 13.33 11.20 -3.39
N ILE A 96 14.13 11.44 -2.34
CA ILE A 96 15.48 10.89 -2.21
C ILE A 96 15.44 9.35 -2.13
N LEU A 97 14.56 8.80 -1.29
CA LEU A 97 14.38 7.35 -1.17
C LEU A 97 13.86 6.74 -2.47
N GLY A 98 12.97 7.43 -3.17
CA GLY A 98 12.44 7.00 -4.47
C GLY A 98 13.52 6.83 -5.53
N LEU A 99 14.49 7.75 -5.60
CA LEU A 99 15.62 7.66 -6.53
C LEU A 99 16.49 6.41 -6.28
N GLY A 100 16.66 6.00 -5.01
CA GLY A 100 17.40 4.79 -4.64
C GLY A 100 16.58 3.52 -4.81
N LEU A 101 15.33 3.52 -4.38
CA LEU A 101 14.44 2.36 -4.43
C LEU A 101 14.06 1.97 -5.86
N TYR A 102 14.10 2.90 -6.81
CA TYR A 102 13.85 2.62 -8.22
C TYR A 102 14.75 1.49 -8.75
N GLN A 103 16.01 1.42 -8.32
CA GLN A 103 16.94 0.37 -8.74
C GLN A 103 16.58 -1.03 -8.22
N TYR A 104 15.85 -1.10 -7.09
CA TYR A 104 15.47 -2.34 -6.41
C TYR A 104 13.96 -2.47 -6.28
N PHE A 105 13.22 -1.92 -7.25
CA PHE A 105 11.77 -1.72 -7.12
C PHE A 105 11.02 -3.03 -6.84
N PHE A 106 11.32 -4.11 -7.57
CA PHE A 106 10.69 -5.40 -7.36
C PHE A 106 11.02 -6.01 -5.99
N THR A 107 12.27 -5.90 -5.53
CA THR A 107 12.68 -6.37 -4.21
C THR A 107 11.97 -5.60 -3.10
N PHE A 108 11.83 -4.29 -3.27
CA PHE A 108 11.08 -3.44 -2.34
C PHE A 108 9.59 -3.81 -2.30
N LEU A 109 8.98 -4.06 -3.46
CA LEU A 109 7.59 -4.52 -3.53
C LEU A 109 7.38 -5.88 -2.86
N ALA A 110 8.30 -6.83 -3.06
CA ALA A 110 8.26 -8.13 -2.40
C ALA A 110 8.35 -7.99 -0.87
N LEU A 111 9.23 -7.10 -0.39
CA LEU A 111 9.36 -6.80 1.03
C LEU A 111 8.07 -6.18 1.59
N LEU A 112 7.49 -5.18 0.93
CA LEU A 112 6.21 -4.59 1.34
C LEU A 112 5.08 -5.63 1.37
N ALA A 113 5.01 -6.49 0.36
CA ALA A 113 4.02 -7.57 0.29
C ALA A 113 4.17 -8.57 1.45
N SER A 114 5.38 -8.74 2.00
CA SER A 114 5.61 -9.62 3.14
C SER A 114 5.24 -8.99 4.49
N ILE A 115 5.39 -7.67 4.61
CA ILE A 115 5.32 -6.95 5.90
C ILE A 115 3.94 -6.29 6.11
N VAL A 116 3.34 -5.72 5.08
CA VAL A 116 2.09 -4.96 5.21
C VAL A 116 0.89 -5.84 5.62
N PRO A 117 0.66 -7.02 5.00
CA PRO A 117 -0.52 -7.84 5.31
C PRO A 117 -0.53 -8.41 6.75
N PRO A 118 0.56 -9.00 7.28
CA PRO A 118 0.58 -9.52 8.66
C PRO A 118 0.23 -8.47 9.72
N LEU A 119 0.53 -7.20 9.49
CA LEU A 119 0.26 -6.11 10.44
C LEU A 119 -1.22 -5.99 10.80
N ILE A 120 -2.11 -6.28 9.85
CA ILE A 120 -3.56 -6.13 10.00
C ILE A 120 -4.17 -7.33 10.74
N GLY A 121 -3.52 -8.49 10.71
CA GLY A 121 -4.03 -9.76 11.27
C GLY A 121 -4.45 -9.68 12.74
N PRO A 122 -3.60 -9.21 13.67
CA PRO A 122 -3.93 -9.08 15.08
C PRO A 122 -5.14 -8.16 15.33
N VAL A 123 -5.28 -7.10 14.54
CA VAL A 123 -6.41 -6.15 14.66
C VAL A 123 -7.72 -6.82 14.26
N ILE A 124 -7.72 -7.60 13.17
CA ILE A 124 -8.90 -8.37 12.73
C ILE A 124 -9.34 -9.34 13.83
N ILE A 125 -8.41 -10.07 14.44
CA ILE A 125 -8.73 -11.06 15.46
C ILE A 125 -9.21 -10.41 16.75
N GLU A 126 -8.57 -9.34 17.19
CA GLU A 126 -9.00 -8.60 18.39
C GLU A 126 -10.43 -8.08 18.21
N TYR A 127 -10.74 -7.51 17.04
CA TYR A 127 -12.07 -6.99 16.74
C TYR A 127 -13.09 -8.11 16.56
N PHE A 128 -12.85 -9.16 15.77
CA PHE A 128 -13.89 -10.12 15.43
C PHE A 128 -14.10 -11.25 16.45
N LEU A 129 -13.04 -11.71 17.12
CA LEU A 129 -13.06 -12.94 17.93
C LEU A 129 -12.87 -12.73 19.43
N ILE A 130 -12.22 -11.65 19.86
CA ILE A 130 -11.85 -11.46 21.26
C ILE A 130 -12.79 -10.48 21.95
N ASP A 131 -12.74 -9.21 21.57
CA ASP A 131 -13.47 -8.16 22.30
C ASP A 131 -13.89 -7.02 21.37
N LYS A 132 -15.08 -7.17 20.78
CA LYS A 132 -15.76 -6.13 20.00
C LYS A 132 -16.09 -4.90 20.84
N ALA A 133 -16.38 -5.09 22.12
CA ALA A 133 -16.89 -4.04 22.99
C ALA A 133 -15.81 -2.99 23.29
N LYS A 134 -14.55 -3.41 23.39
CA LYS A 134 -13.38 -2.52 23.52
C LYS A 134 -13.27 -1.47 22.39
N PHE A 135 -13.71 -1.80 21.18
CA PHE A 135 -13.70 -0.86 20.04
C PHE A 135 -14.97 0.02 19.97
N HIS A 136 -16.02 -0.33 20.71
CA HIS A 136 -17.27 0.43 20.77
C HIS A 136 -17.36 1.35 22.00
N SER A 137 -16.56 1.09 23.05
CA SER A 137 -16.49 2.01 24.18
C SER A 137 -15.72 3.28 23.79
N ARG A 138 -16.38 4.44 23.83
CA ARG A 138 -15.74 5.76 23.69
C ARG A 138 -14.77 6.10 24.83
N SER A 139 -14.65 5.24 25.85
CA SER A 139 -13.65 5.36 26.89
C SER A 139 -12.31 4.85 26.39
N PHE A 140 -11.35 5.76 26.21
CA PHE A 140 -9.94 5.43 25.98
C PHE A 140 -9.22 5.04 27.29
N GLU A 141 -9.94 5.01 28.40
CA GLU A 141 -9.45 4.61 29.72
C GLU A 141 -9.14 3.10 29.72
N GLY A 142 -7.86 2.76 29.89
CA GLY A 142 -7.39 1.36 29.96
C GLY A 142 -6.84 0.77 28.66
N LEU A 143 -6.66 1.57 27.59
CA LEU A 143 -5.84 1.13 26.46
C LEU A 143 -4.40 0.93 26.94
N VAL A 144 -4.00 -0.33 27.09
CA VAL A 144 -2.62 -0.70 27.36
C VAL A 144 -1.76 -0.11 26.26
N SER A 145 -0.81 0.75 26.63
CA SER A 145 0.06 1.48 25.70
C SER A 145 0.90 0.56 24.80
N TRP A 146 0.99 -0.73 25.12
CA TRP A 146 1.78 -1.71 24.38
C TRP A 146 1.09 -3.08 24.40
N ASN A 147 1.01 -3.73 23.23
CA ASN A 147 0.51 -5.10 23.07
C ASN A 147 1.63 -6.01 22.52
N PRO A 148 2.50 -6.55 23.39
CA PRO A 148 3.55 -7.49 22.97
C PRO A 148 3.04 -8.72 22.21
N PRO A 149 1.90 -9.34 22.58
CA PRO A 149 1.28 -10.41 21.80
C PRO A 149 1.04 -10.06 20.32
N ALA A 150 0.57 -8.85 20.03
CA ALA A 150 0.33 -8.40 18.66
C ALA A 150 1.63 -8.26 17.88
N PHE A 151 2.68 -7.77 18.53
CA PHE A 151 4.00 -7.63 17.92
C PHE A 151 4.64 -8.99 17.59
N ILE A 152 4.55 -9.96 18.51
CA ILE A 152 5.08 -11.32 18.29
C ILE A 152 4.32 -12.00 17.14
N ALA A 153 2.99 -11.90 17.12
CA ALA A 153 2.18 -12.47 16.05
C ALA A 153 2.46 -11.82 14.68
N TYR A 154 2.74 -10.53 14.66
CA TYR A 154 3.14 -9.82 13.46
C TYR A 154 4.49 -10.32 12.92
N ILE A 155 5.52 -10.42 13.77
CA ILE A 155 6.84 -10.92 13.38
C ILE A 155 6.75 -12.37 12.89
N ALA A 156 5.96 -13.22 13.56
CA ALA A 156 5.73 -14.59 13.13
C ALA A 156 5.04 -14.66 11.76
N GLY A 157 4.06 -13.78 11.50
CA GLY A 157 3.41 -13.69 10.20
C GLY A 157 4.34 -13.22 9.08
N ALA A 158 5.15 -12.19 9.34
CA ALA A 158 6.15 -11.70 8.39
C ALA A 158 7.26 -12.73 8.11
N ALA A 159 7.67 -13.52 9.10
CA ALA A 159 8.61 -14.62 8.87
C ALA A 159 7.99 -15.76 8.05
N SER A 160 6.70 -16.04 8.25
CA SER A 160 6.00 -17.10 7.53
C SER A 160 5.89 -16.86 6.03
N THR A 161 5.98 -15.62 5.55
CA THR A 161 5.88 -15.32 4.11
C THR A 161 7.06 -15.89 3.32
N TYR A 162 8.22 -16.09 3.96
CA TYR A 162 9.39 -16.73 3.33
C TYR A 162 9.22 -18.24 3.13
N PHE A 163 8.32 -18.86 3.90
CA PHE A 163 8.02 -20.29 3.84
C PHE A 163 6.65 -20.57 3.18
N SER A 164 6.14 -19.60 2.40
CA SER A 164 4.82 -19.70 1.78
C SER A 164 4.77 -20.87 0.77
N PRO A 165 3.74 -21.73 0.81
CA PRO A 165 3.51 -22.72 -0.22
C PRO A 165 3.27 -22.07 -1.59
N ASN A 166 3.76 -22.68 -2.67
CA ASN A 166 3.64 -22.17 -4.04
C ASN A 166 2.19 -21.95 -4.53
N PHE A 167 1.20 -22.56 -3.86
CA PHE A 167 -0.22 -22.41 -4.19
C PHE A 167 -0.88 -21.18 -3.57
N ILE A 168 -0.25 -20.52 -2.59
CA ILE A 168 -0.83 -19.38 -1.87
C ILE A 168 0.12 -18.18 -1.96
N MET A 169 -0.44 -17.00 -2.24
CA MET A 169 0.33 -15.76 -2.24
C MET A 169 0.97 -15.53 -0.86
N PRO A 170 2.27 -15.18 -0.78
CA PRO A 170 2.97 -14.93 0.48
C PRO A 170 2.28 -13.93 1.40
N ALA A 171 1.63 -12.92 0.83
CA ALA A 171 0.83 -11.94 1.56
C ALA A 171 -0.31 -12.59 2.37
N LEU A 172 -1.01 -13.56 1.78
CA LEU A 172 -2.15 -14.24 2.43
C LEU A 172 -1.67 -15.20 3.50
N THR A 173 -0.58 -15.94 3.26
CA THR A 173 -0.01 -16.85 4.26
C THR A 173 0.48 -16.09 5.49
N GLY A 174 1.15 -14.96 5.29
CA GLY A 174 1.58 -14.08 6.39
C GLY A 174 0.42 -13.50 7.19
N LEU A 175 -0.65 -13.08 6.52
CA LEU A 175 -1.87 -12.59 7.18
C LEU A 175 -2.51 -13.68 8.04
N ILE A 176 -2.76 -14.86 7.47
CA ILE A 176 -3.43 -15.97 8.16
C ILE A 176 -2.59 -16.46 9.34
N THR A 177 -1.28 -16.61 9.16
CA THR A 177 -0.38 -17.02 10.27
C THR A 177 -0.36 -15.99 11.38
N SER A 178 -0.29 -14.69 11.07
CA SER A 178 -0.37 -13.64 12.10
C SER A 178 -1.69 -13.69 12.87
N MET A 179 -2.81 -13.93 12.17
CA MET A 179 -4.12 -14.08 12.80
C MET A 179 -4.17 -15.28 13.76
N ILE A 180 -3.68 -16.45 13.33
CA ILE A 180 -3.68 -17.67 14.14
C ILE A 180 -2.78 -17.52 15.37
N VAL A 181 -1.56 -17.02 15.19
CA VAL A 181 -0.59 -16.83 16.28
C VAL A 181 -1.14 -15.84 17.31
N TYR A 182 -1.72 -14.72 16.87
CA TYR A 182 -2.31 -13.75 17.78
C TYR A 182 -3.47 -14.34 18.58
N TRP A 183 -4.35 -15.09 17.92
CA TRP A 183 -5.48 -15.75 18.57
C TRP A 183 -5.03 -16.75 19.65
N ILE A 184 -4.01 -17.56 19.36
CA ILE A 184 -3.45 -18.53 20.31
C ILE A 184 -2.83 -17.82 21.50
N ILE A 185 -1.98 -16.81 21.27
CA ILE A 185 -1.30 -16.08 22.34
C ILE A 185 -2.34 -15.38 23.23
N ARG A 186 -3.35 -14.72 22.65
CA ARG A 186 -4.40 -14.04 23.44
C ARG A 186 -5.28 -15.01 24.22
N LYS A 187 -5.52 -16.22 23.72
CA LYS A 187 -6.21 -17.26 24.50
C LYS A 187 -5.35 -17.83 25.62
N ALA A 188 -4.03 -17.92 25.43
CA ALA A 188 -3.10 -18.40 26.46
C ALA A 188 -2.84 -17.36 27.56
N VAL A 189 -2.94 -16.06 27.22
CA VAL A 189 -2.75 -14.92 28.14
C VAL A 189 -4.08 -14.44 28.75
N LYS A 190 -5.17 -15.21 28.60
CA LYS A 190 -6.45 -14.92 29.26
C LYS A 190 -6.36 -15.07 30.78
#